data_AF-A0A3L7Q077-F1
#
_entry.id   AF-A0A3L7Q077-F1
#
_cell.length_a   1.000
_cell.length_b   1.000
_cell.length_c   1.000
_cell.angle_alpha   90.00
_cell.angle_beta   90.00
_cell.angle_gamma   90.00
#
_symmetry.space_group_name_H-M   'P 1'
#
loop_
_entity.id
_entity.type
_entity.pdbx_description
1 polymer ?
#
loop_
_entity_poly.entity_id
_entity_poly.type
_entity_poly.pdbx_seq_one_letter_code
_entity_poly.pdbx_strand_id
1 'polypeptide(L)'
;MLRIVDSTPALSPGMSRRVMLGVGGIGLGGLSLSTLLASRSQASTSKPAKAKSVIIFGLVGGPPQHESWDPKPNAPQEVRGQFGTIATRTPGFRVGELMPRIATLTNKLAVLRAVVTNDNAHSSSGYQMLTGIPHIPLSQESAAPKAPN
;
A
#
# COMPACT_ATOMS: atom_id res chain seq x y z
N MET A 1 -8.34 40.42 16.54
CA MET A 1 -7.23 41.34 16.85
C MET A 1 -7.05 41.35 18.37
N LEU A 2 -5.94 40.81 18.87
CA LEU A 2 -5.70 40.73 20.32
C LEU A 2 -5.17 42.09 20.80
N ARG A 3 -5.85 42.71 21.79
CA ARG A 3 -5.46 43.99 22.38
C ARG A 3 -5.18 43.77 23.86
N ILE A 4 -3.92 43.90 24.26
CA ILE A 4 -3.50 43.84 25.67
C ILE A 4 -3.32 45.27 26.13
N VAL A 5 -4.20 45.73 27.01
CA VAL A 5 -4.12 47.05 27.66
C VAL A 5 -3.41 46.85 28.99
N ASP A 6 -2.41 47.68 29.26
CA ASP A 6 -1.64 47.63 30.49
C ASP A 6 -1.76 48.94 31.27
N SER A 7 -2.03 48.79 32.56
CA SER A 7 -2.22 49.89 33.51
C SER A 7 -1.42 49.58 34.78
N THR A 8 -0.08 49.59 34.73
CA THR A 8 0.76 49.64 35.95
C THR A 8 2.06 50.42 35.74
N PRO A 9 2.61 51.06 36.80
CA PRO A 9 3.64 52.07 36.71
C PRO A 9 5.00 51.46 36.35
N ALA A 10 5.85 52.29 35.74
CA ALA A 10 7.11 51.91 35.09
C ALA A 10 8.03 51.04 35.98
N LEU A 11 8.24 49.79 35.56
CA LEU A 11 9.41 48.99 35.93
C LEU A 11 10.63 49.52 35.17
N SER A 12 11.39 50.45 35.77
CA SER A 12 12.70 50.98 35.34
C SER A 12 12.75 51.80 34.01
N PRO A 13 13.63 52.83 33.92
CA PRO A 13 13.66 53.78 32.80
C PRO A 13 14.46 53.24 31.61
N GLY A 14 14.00 52.18 30.96
CA GLY A 14 14.73 51.65 29.79
C GLY A 14 13.99 50.72 28.85
N MET A 15 12.92 50.05 29.27
CA MET A 15 12.26 49.06 28.41
C MET A 15 10.73 49.14 28.51
N SER A 16 10.09 49.67 27.47
CA SER A 16 8.62 49.68 27.41
C SER A 16 8.08 48.26 27.20
N ARG A 17 6.93 47.94 27.83
CA ARG A 17 6.23 46.66 27.65
C ARG A 17 6.00 46.30 26.18
N ARG A 18 5.80 47.30 25.32
CA ARG A 18 5.65 47.13 23.86
C ARG A 18 6.93 46.61 23.21
N VAL A 19 8.10 47.10 23.62
CA VAL A 19 9.40 46.62 23.12
C VAL A 19 9.63 45.19 23.62
N MET A 20 9.31 44.90 24.88
CA MET A 20 9.46 43.56 25.44
C MET A 20 8.55 42.53 24.74
N LEU A 21 7.30 42.89 24.44
CA LEU A 21 6.37 42.07 23.65
C LEU A 21 6.79 41.94 22.18
N GLY A 22 7.37 43.00 21.59
CA GLY A 22 7.88 42.97 20.22
C GLY A 22 9.07 42.02 20.09
N VAL A 23 10.06 42.13 20.97
CA VAL A 23 11.24 41.26 21.00
C VAL A 23 10.86 39.82 21.33
N GLY A 24 9.98 39.61 22.31
CA GLY A 24 9.46 38.29 22.66
C GLY A 24 8.67 37.64 21.52
N GLY A 25 7.84 38.41 20.81
CA GLY A 25 7.08 37.94 19.65
C GLY A 25 7.96 37.55 18.46
N ILE A 26 9.02 38.32 18.19
CA ILE A 26 10.00 38.00 17.13
C ILE A 26 10.82 36.76 17.52
N GLY A 27 11.20 36.61 18.80
CA GLY A 27 11.91 35.43 19.29
C GLY A 27 11.07 34.15 19.17
N LEU A 28 9.80 34.20 19.60
CA LEU A 28 8.88 33.06 19.49
C LEU A 28 8.53 32.74 18.03
N GLY A 29 8.28 33.76 17.21
CA GLY A 29 8.01 33.60 15.78
C GLY A 29 9.21 33.06 15.01
N GLY A 30 10.41 33.61 15.24
CA GLY A 30 11.64 33.20 14.58
C GLY A 30 12.09 31.78 14.92
N LEU A 31 11.98 31.38 16.19
CA LEU A 31 12.33 30.03 16.64
C LEU A 31 11.29 28.96 16.25
N SER A 32 10.02 29.33 16.05
CA SER A 32 8.96 28.41 15.62
C SER A 32 8.79 28.32 14.10
N LEU A 33 9.32 29.30 13.35
CA LEU A 33 9.16 29.37 11.89
C LEU A 33 9.85 28.21 11.17
N SER A 34 11.08 27.85 11.57
CA SER A 34 11.80 26.69 11.01
C SER A 34 11.04 25.38 11.24
N THR A 35 10.51 25.19 12.44
CA THR A 35 9.65 24.05 12.81
C THR A 35 8.33 24.04 12.04
N LEU A 36 7.73 25.21 11.79
CA LEU A 36 6.52 25.35 10.96
C LEU A 36 6.78 25.07 9.47
N LEU A 37 7.92 25.49 8.94
CA LEU A 37 8.32 25.17 7.56
C LEU A 37 8.65 23.67 7.43
N ALA A 38 9.33 23.09 8.41
CA ALA A 38 9.64 21.66 8.45
C ALA A 38 8.37 20.80 8.59
N SER A 39 7.39 21.22 9.38
CA SER A 39 6.11 20.51 9.50
C SER A 39 5.27 20.61 8.22
N ARG A 40 5.35 21.73 7.48
CA ARG A 40 4.73 21.83 6.15
C ARG A 40 5.42 20.95 5.11
N SER A 41 6.74 20.80 5.14
CA SER A 41 7.42 19.84 4.26
C SER A 41 7.07 18.40 4.61
N GLN A 42 6.86 18.08 5.89
CA GLN A 42 6.40 16.75 6.30
C GLN A 42 4.92 16.51 5.97
N ALA A 43 4.06 17.53 6.02
CA ALA A 43 2.66 17.42 5.60
C ALA A 43 2.51 17.24 4.08
N SER A 44 3.58 17.43 3.30
CA SER A 44 3.63 17.09 1.88
C SER A 44 3.81 15.59 1.60
N THR A 45 3.81 14.74 2.63
CA THR A 45 3.59 13.30 2.45
C THR A 45 2.21 13.13 1.80
N SER A 46 2.26 12.86 0.50
CA SER A 46 1.15 12.63 -0.42
C SER A 46 -0.09 12.09 0.28
N LYS A 47 -1.23 12.77 0.14
CA LYS A 47 -2.53 12.15 0.41
C LYS A 47 -2.54 10.75 -0.24
N PRO A 48 -3.02 9.71 0.46
CA PRO A 48 -3.04 8.36 -0.10
C PRO A 48 -3.75 8.40 -1.45
N ALA A 49 -3.08 7.90 -2.48
CA ALA A 49 -3.63 7.90 -3.83
C ALA A 49 -4.94 7.11 -3.82
N LYS A 50 -6.04 7.77 -4.18
CA LYS A 50 -7.36 7.15 -4.26
C LYS A 50 -7.60 6.65 -5.69
N ALA A 51 -7.85 5.35 -5.85
CA ALA A 51 -8.29 4.81 -7.14
C ALA A 51 -9.69 5.35 -7.49
N LYS A 52 -9.89 5.75 -8.75
CA LYS A 52 -11.21 6.22 -9.24
C LYS A 52 -12.20 5.06 -9.44
N SER A 53 -11.70 3.91 -9.86
CA SER A 53 -12.47 2.69 -10.13
C SER A 53 -11.56 1.48 -9.97
N VAL A 54 -12.14 0.32 -9.60
CA VAL A 54 -11.43 -0.96 -9.46
C VAL A 54 -12.17 -2.00 -10.30
N ILE A 55 -11.44 -2.71 -11.14
CA ILE A 55 -11.95 -3.85 -11.91
C ILE A 55 -11.33 -5.11 -11.31
N ILE A 56 -12.18 -6.07 -10.94
CA ILE A 56 -11.76 -7.35 -10.38
C ILE A 56 -11.97 -8.43 -11.46
N PHE A 57 -10.89 -9.09 -11.85
CA PHE A 57 -10.92 -10.26 -12.73
C PHE A 57 -10.79 -11.53 -11.89
N GLY A 58 -11.91 -12.20 -11.63
CA GLY A 58 -11.93 -13.50 -10.96
C GLY A 58 -11.77 -14.63 -11.98
N LEU A 59 -10.60 -15.27 -12.02
CA LEU A 59 -10.31 -16.38 -12.93
C LEU A 59 -10.64 -17.72 -12.26
N VAL A 60 -11.91 -18.13 -12.28
CA VAL A 60 -12.32 -19.46 -11.79
C VAL A 60 -11.75 -20.53 -12.71
N GLY A 61 -10.89 -21.40 -12.19
CA GLY A 61 -10.13 -22.38 -12.98
C GLY A 61 -8.94 -21.79 -13.75
N GLY A 62 -8.50 -20.57 -13.41
CA GLY A 62 -7.37 -19.89 -14.05
C GLY A 62 -6.02 -20.61 -13.90
N PRO A 63 -4.97 -20.09 -14.57
CA PRO A 63 -3.66 -20.72 -14.56
C PRO A 63 -3.08 -20.74 -13.14
N PRO A 64 -2.35 -21.81 -12.77
CA PRO A 64 -1.75 -21.90 -11.45
C PRO A 64 -0.60 -20.88 -11.29
N GLN A 65 -0.31 -20.50 -10.04
CA GLN A 65 0.64 -19.42 -9.75
C GLN A 65 2.08 -19.75 -10.22
N HIS A 66 2.49 -21.03 -10.11
CA HIS A 66 3.80 -21.50 -10.55
C HIS A 66 4.01 -21.44 -12.08
N GLU A 67 2.94 -21.33 -12.88
CA GLU A 67 3.00 -21.24 -14.34
C GLU A 67 2.71 -19.80 -14.82
N SER A 68 2.41 -18.88 -13.90
CA SER A 68 2.03 -17.50 -14.21
C SER A 68 2.91 -16.47 -13.50
N TRP A 69 2.53 -16.04 -12.30
CA TRP A 69 3.08 -14.87 -11.61
C TRP A 69 4.16 -15.19 -10.56
N ASP A 70 4.29 -16.45 -10.17
CA ASP A 70 5.25 -16.90 -9.16
C ASP A 70 5.96 -18.21 -9.55
N PRO A 71 6.61 -18.26 -10.71
CA PRO A 71 7.27 -19.49 -11.11
C PRO A 71 8.47 -19.81 -10.21
N LYS A 72 8.72 -21.10 -10.03
CA LYS A 72 9.78 -21.63 -9.16
C LYS A 72 10.89 -22.29 -9.99
N PRO A 73 11.68 -21.56 -10.78
CA PRO A 73 12.63 -22.15 -11.74
C PRO A 73 13.68 -23.05 -11.10
N ASN A 74 13.97 -22.86 -9.81
CA ASN A 74 14.97 -23.63 -9.06
C ASN A 74 14.35 -24.77 -8.24
N ALA A 75 13.03 -24.95 -8.25
CA ALA A 75 12.39 -26.05 -7.55
C ALA A 75 12.43 -27.35 -8.41
N PRO A 76 12.25 -28.53 -7.80
CA PRO A 76 12.11 -29.79 -8.53
C PRO A 76 11.00 -29.72 -9.59
N GLN A 77 11.10 -30.54 -10.64
CA GLN A 77 10.18 -30.52 -11.78
C GLN A 77 8.73 -30.77 -11.34
N GLU A 78 8.54 -31.62 -10.35
CA GLU A 78 7.24 -31.99 -9.76
C GLU A 78 6.58 -30.81 -9.03
N VAL A 79 7.37 -29.82 -8.59
CA VAL A 79 6.90 -28.64 -7.84
C VAL A 79 6.72 -27.43 -8.75
N ARG A 80 7.70 -27.18 -9.63
CA ARG A 80 7.70 -25.98 -10.49
C ARG A 80 6.74 -26.08 -11.67
N GLY A 81 6.27 -27.28 -12.02
CA GLY A 81 5.42 -27.53 -13.17
C GLY A 81 6.21 -27.77 -14.46
N GLN A 82 5.46 -27.94 -15.55
CA GLN A 82 6.02 -28.30 -16.86
C GLN A 82 6.62 -27.12 -17.62
N PHE A 83 6.12 -25.91 -17.37
CA PHE A 83 6.52 -24.72 -18.13
C PHE A 83 7.76 -24.04 -17.57
N GLY A 84 8.50 -23.40 -18.47
CA GLY A 84 9.65 -22.57 -18.18
C GLY A 84 9.28 -21.17 -17.67
N THR A 85 10.31 -20.33 -17.54
CA THR A 85 10.16 -18.93 -17.10
C THR A 85 10.91 -18.01 -18.04
N ILE A 86 10.39 -16.79 -18.22
CA ILE A 86 11.02 -15.76 -19.04
C ILE A 86 11.41 -14.55 -18.18
N ALA A 87 12.48 -13.88 -18.59
CA ALA A 87 12.83 -12.57 -18.04
C ALA A 87 11.77 -11.54 -18.42
N THR A 88 11.62 -10.52 -17.58
CA THR A 88 10.65 -9.44 -17.82
C THR A 88 11.34 -8.10 -17.96
N ARG A 89 10.58 -7.09 -18.36
CA ARG A 89 11.05 -5.70 -18.42
C ARG A 89 11.50 -5.15 -17.06
N THR A 90 10.99 -5.70 -15.96
CA THR A 90 11.45 -5.39 -14.60
C THR A 90 12.64 -6.29 -14.24
N PRO A 91 13.85 -5.73 -14.02
CA PRO A 91 15.03 -6.52 -13.65
C PRO A 91 14.81 -7.36 -12.39
N GLY A 92 15.24 -8.62 -12.41
CA GLY A 92 15.08 -9.55 -11.30
C GLY A 92 13.69 -10.17 -11.16
N PHE A 93 12.69 -9.72 -11.92
CA PHE A 93 11.35 -10.31 -11.94
C PHE A 93 11.15 -11.22 -13.16
N ARG A 94 10.56 -12.40 -12.92
CA ARG A 94 10.28 -13.43 -13.92
C ARG A 94 8.81 -13.82 -13.89
N VAL A 95 8.28 -14.20 -15.04
CA VAL A 95 6.93 -14.76 -15.23
C VAL A 95 7.02 -16.07 -16.00
N GLY A 96 5.92 -16.84 -16.04
CA GLY A 96 5.82 -18.04 -16.86
C GLY A 96 6.04 -17.76 -18.35
N GLU A 97 6.62 -18.73 -19.07
CA GLU A 97 6.99 -18.56 -20.49
C GLU A 97 5.82 -18.30 -21.43
N LEU A 98 4.61 -18.69 -21.03
CA LEU A 98 3.36 -18.47 -21.78
C LEU A 98 2.82 -17.02 -21.67
N MET A 99 3.54 -16.13 -20.98
CA MET A 99 3.14 -14.73 -20.76
C MET A 99 4.03 -13.69 -21.46
N PRO A 100 4.44 -13.85 -22.74
CA PRO A 100 5.42 -12.95 -23.37
C PRO A 100 4.93 -11.50 -23.47
N ARG A 101 3.64 -11.28 -23.69
CA ARG A 101 3.06 -9.92 -23.74
C ARG A 101 3.05 -9.24 -22.38
N ILE A 102 2.85 -9.99 -21.30
CA ILE A 102 2.88 -9.44 -19.94
C ILE A 102 4.32 -9.12 -19.54
N ALA A 103 5.29 -9.96 -19.91
CA ALA A 103 6.70 -9.73 -19.61
C ALA A 103 7.18 -8.33 -20.05
N THR A 104 6.68 -7.83 -21.19
CA THR A 104 7.03 -6.49 -21.72
C THR A 104 6.36 -5.32 -20.99
N LEU A 105 5.33 -5.59 -20.19
CA LEU A 105 4.52 -4.59 -19.47
C LEU A 105 4.80 -4.55 -17.96
N THR A 106 5.68 -5.39 -17.45
CA THR A 106 5.97 -5.52 -16.00
C THR A 106 6.46 -4.24 -15.32
N ASN A 107 6.97 -3.27 -16.07
CA ASN A 107 7.32 -1.95 -15.54
C ASN A 107 6.11 -1.03 -15.29
N LYS A 108 4.90 -1.49 -15.66
CA LYS A 108 3.61 -0.81 -15.44
C LYS A 108 2.69 -1.59 -14.48
N LEU A 109 3.18 -2.69 -13.93
CA LEU A 109 2.41 -3.61 -13.09
C LEU A 109 3.04 -3.68 -11.70
N ALA A 110 2.21 -3.79 -10.68
CA ALA A 110 2.62 -4.19 -9.35
C ALA A 110 2.05 -5.59 -9.08
N VAL A 111 2.92 -6.56 -8.82
CA VAL A 111 2.52 -7.94 -8.54
C VAL A 111 2.63 -8.17 -7.04
N LEU A 112 1.52 -8.53 -6.39
CA LEU A 112 1.44 -8.83 -4.96
C LEU A 112 1.31 -10.33 -4.74
N ARG A 113 2.38 -10.96 -4.24
CA ARG A 113 2.42 -12.40 -3.87
C ARG A 113 2.29 -12.56 -2.35
N ALA A 114 1.16 -12.13 -1.79
CA ALA A 114 0.95 -12.08 -0.35
C ALA A 114 -0.35 -12.74 0.12
N VAL A 115 -1.14 -13.27 -0.80
CA VAL A 115 -2.48 -13.79 -0.51
C VAL A 115 -2.44 -15.30 -0.41
N VAL A 116 -2.85 -15.84 0.75
CA VAL A 116 -2.93 -17.27 1.05
C VAL A 116 -4.22 -17.51 1.86
N THR A 117 -5.03 -18.49 1.45
CA THR A 117 -6.32 -18.80 2.10
C THR A 117 -6.30 -20.01 3.03
N ASN A 118 -5.24 -20.84 3.00
CA ASN A 118 -5.19 -22.13 3.70
C ASN A 118 -6.47 -22.98 3.52
N ASP A 119 -7.10 -22.83 2.35
CA ASP A 119 -8.35 -23.46 1.97
C ASP A 119 -8.21 -23.98 0.54
N ASN A 120 -8.45 -25.27 0.37
CA ASN A 120 -8.27 -25.98 -0.89
C ASN A 120 -9.53 -26.05 -1.77
N ALA A 121 -10.69 -25.62 -1.28
CA ALA A 121 -11.91 -25.62 -2.09
C ALA A 121 -12.12 -24.29 -2.82
N HIS A 122 -12.56 -24.36 -4.06
CA HIS A 122 -12.81 -23.20 -4.92
C HIS A 122 -13.87 -22.27 -4.34
N SER A 123 -14.97 -22.82 -3.82
CA SER A 123 -16.09 -22.01 -3.34
C SER A 123 -15.75 -21.25 -2.07
N SER A 124 -15.23 -21.94 -1.05
CA SER A 124 -14.94 -21.34 0.26
C SER A 124 -13.68 -20.45 0.23
N SER A 125 -12.65 -20.80 -0.53
CA SER A 125 -11.52 -19.89 -0.77
C SER A 125 -11.93 -18.66 -1.57
N GLY A 126 -12.81 -18.81 -2.59
CA GLY A 126 -13.36 -17.70 -3.37
C GLY A 126 -14.12 -16.70 -2.51
N TYR A 127 -14.93 -17.18 -1.55
CA TYR A 127 -15.58 -16.33 -0.55
C TYR A 127 -14.56 -15.50 0.24
N GLN A 128 -13.49 -16.12 0.74
CA GLN A 128 -12.45 -15.41 1.48
C GLN A 128 -11.71 -14.39 0.60
N MET A 129 -11.48 -14.68 -0.68
CA MET A 129 -10.83 -13.76 -1.61
C MET A 129 -11.64 -12.49 -1.88
N LEU A 130 -12.97 -12.61 -1.88
CA LEU A 130 -13.86 -11.48 -2.16
C LEU A 130 -14.23 -10.69 -0.90
N THR A 131 -14.30 -11.34 0.25
CA THR A 131 -14.79 -10.71 1.50
C THR A 131 -13.69 -10.39 2.50
N GLY A 132 -12.53 -11.06 2.41
CA GLY A 132 -11.48 -11.01 3.43
C GLY A 132 -11.79 -11.84 4.69
N ILE A 133 -12.92 -12.55 4.73
CA ILE A 133 -13.36 -13.35 5.88
C ILE A 133 -13.25 -14.84 5.52
N PRO A 134 -12.61 -15.69 6.33
CA PRO A 134 -12.56 -17.13 6.05
C PRO A 134 -13.97 -17.73 6.12
N HIS A 135 -14.29 -18.63 5.19
CA HIS A 135 -15.51 -19.41 5.25
C HIS A 135 -15.35 -20.53 6.30
N ILE A 136 -16.37 -20.75 7.13
CA ILE A 136 -16.38 -21.82 8.14
C ILE A 136 -17.59 -22.73 7.84
N PRO A 137 -17.39 -24.04 7.59
CA PRO A 137 -16.12 -24.77 7.60
C PRO A 137 -15.23 -24.44 6.39
N LEU A 138 -13.91 -24.57 6.56
CA LEU A 138 -12.97 -24.48 5.44
C LEU A 138 -13.14 -25.67 4.49
N SER A 139 -12.72 -25.50 3.24
CA SER A 139 -12.65 -26.57 2.24
C SER A 139 -14.00 -27.23 1.95
N GLN A 140 -15.04 -26.40 1.94
CA GLN A 140 -16.39 -26.75 1.52
C GLN A 140 -16.65 -26.23 0.11
N GLU A 141 -17.17 -27.10 -0.76
CA GLU A 141 -17.66 -26.73 -2.08
C GLU A 141 -19.17 -26.44 -2.03
N SER A 142 -19.61 -25.44 -2.79
CA SER A 142 -21.03 -25.12 -2.93
C SER A 142 -21.78 -26.12 -3.83
N ALA A 143 -21.05 -26.82 -4.71
CA ALA A 143 -21.61 -27.86 -5.55
C ALA A 143 -21.51 -29.22 -4.86
N ALA A 144 -22.61 -29.98 -4.88
CA ALA A 144 -22.58 -31.37 -4.46
C ALA A 144 -21.63 -32.17 -5.37
N PRO A 145 -20.78 -33.07 -4.83
CA PRO A 145 -19.95 -33.95 -5.64
C PRO A 145 -20.83 -34.70 -6.65
N LYS A 146 -20.53 -34.56 -7.94
CA LYS A 146 -21.09 -35.39 -9.00
C LYS A 146 -20.03 -36.40 -9.45
N ALA A 147 -20.47 -37.52 -9.99
CA ALA A 147 -19.56 -38.49 -10.59
C ALA A 147 -18.69 -37.78 -11.66
N PRO A 148 -17.40 -38.13 -11.77
CA PRO A 148 -16.55 -37.59 -12.82
C PRO A 148 -17.16 -37.92 -14.18
N ASN A 149 -17.23 -36.91 -15.04
CA ASN A 149 -17.72 -37.02 -16.42
C ASN A 149 -16.81 -37.92 -17.25
#